data_AF-A0A242D8M0-F1
#
_entry.id   AF-A0A242D8M0-F1
#
_cell.length_a   1.000
_cell.length_b   1.000
_cell.length_c   1.000
_cell.angle_alpha   90.00
_cell.angle_beta   90.00
_cell.angle_gamma   90.00
#
_symmetry.space_group_name_H-M   'P 1'
#
loop_
_entity.id
_entity.type
_entity.pdbx_description
1 polymer ?
#
loop_
_entity_poly.entity_id
_entity_poly.type
_entity_poly.pdbx_seq_one_letter_code
_entity_poly.pdbx_strand_id
1 'polypeptide(L)'
;MHFKPLDIRGLTFRRRLFGYRAGDVKDFMKHVVEDYEAYQVKESEIVVYQHELEEKQGLIEEREGTIHQLNEKYEQLMGENERLKEFEREIQELEKMKELAQITADAVQAEAKLLMEQAEQKSARLLQEAESTKMNHLLNVQIELGELMSEQEHLNTQIANKKMEYFELELQCEDMLANKERVAKEAQVLKQEFLTLRSKLIQKYADGLDEFIEENQLLNQPTNEEQPNNVMKLTSKRIG
;
A
#
# COMPACT_ATOMS: atom_id res chain seq x y z
N MET A 1 -18.09 23.80 118.47
CA MET A 1 -18.29 23.36 119.87
C MET A 1 -18.27 24.55 120.82
N HIS A 2 -19.11 24.55 121.86
CA HIS A 2 -19.18 25.63 122.87
C HIS A 2 -18.26 25.41 124.10
N PHE A 3 -17.76 24.20 124.31
CA PHE A 3 -16.83 23.85 125.39
C PHE A 3 -15.73 22.91 124.90
N LYS A 4 -14.51 23.07 125.39
CA LYS A 4 -13.42 22.11 125.23
C LYS A 4 -13.44 21.07 126.36
N PRO A 5 -12.89 19.86 126.19
CA PRO A 5 -12.76 18.88 127.26
C PRO A 5 -12.11 19.46 128.54
N LEU A 6 -11.14 20.36 128.36
CA LEU A 6 -10.48 21.11 129.45
C LEU A 6 -11.44 22.04 130.20
N ASP A 7 -12.37 22.68 129.50
CA ASP A 7 -13.36 23.57 130.10
C ASP A 7 -14.36 22.77 130.95
N ILE A 8 -14.74 21.58 130.48
CA ILE A 8 -15.64 20.64 131.17
C ILE A 8 -15.01 20.11 132.46
N ARG A 9 -13.70 19.80 132.43
CA ARG A 9 -12.92 19.39 133.62
C ARG A 9 -12.82 20.47 134.69
N GLY A 10 -12.84 21.75 134.28
CA GLY A 10 -12.75 22.91 135.17
C GLY A 10 -14.08 23.38 135.76
N LEU A 11 -15.21 22.79 135.37
CA LEU A 11 -16.53 23.22 135.84
C LEU A 11 -16.72 22.94 137.34
N THR A 12 -17.14 23.97 138.07
CA THR A 12 -17.53 23.86 139.48
C THR A 12 -18.99 24.23 139.64
N PHE A 13 -19.74 23.41 140.40
CA PHE A 13 -21.18 23.59 140.58
C PHE A 13 -21.51 24.08 142.00
N ARG A 14 -22.35 25.10 142.10
CA ARG A 14 -22.82 25.65 143.39
C ARG A 14 -23.76 24.64 144.07
N ARG A 15 -23.46 24.27 145.32
CA ARG A 15 -24.30 23.36 146.13
C ARG A 15 -25.59 24.05 146.59
N ARG A 16 -26.73 23.34 146.55
CA ARG A 16 -28.05 23.79 147.03
C ARG A 16 -28.70 22.70 147.90
N LEU A 17 -29.65 23.08 148.76
CA LEU A 17 -30.33 22.16 149.71
C LEU A 17 -31.01 20.95 149.03
N PHE A 18 -31.50 21.12 147.80
CA PHE A 18 -32.02 20.04 146.96
C PHE A 18 -31.30 20.06 145.61
N GLY A 19 -30.32 19.19 145.42
CA GLY A 19 -29.52 19.12 144.20
C GLY A 19 -29.00 17.71 143.94
N TYR A 20 -28.43 17.51 142.75
CA TYR A 20 -27.82 16.25 142.35
C TYR A 20 -26.65 15.88 143.27
N ARG A 21 -26.47 14.56 143.50
CA ARG A 21 -25.36 14.06 144.30
C ARG A 21 -24.04 14.36 143.61
N ALA A 22 -23.08 14.90 144.36
CA ALA A 22 -21.80 15.33 143.80
C ALA A 22 -20.98 14.16 143.20
N GLY A 23 -21.12 12.94 143.74
CA GLY A 23 -20.49 11.73 143.18
C GLY A 23 -21.04 11.39 141.79
N ASP A 24 -22.36 11.23 141.69
CA ASP A 24 -23.04 10.92 140.42
C ASP A 24 -22.77 11.98 139.34
N VAL A 25 -22.75 13.27 139.71
CA VAL A 25 -22.40 14.36 138.77
C VAL A 25 -20.93 14.24 138.34
N LYS A 26 -20.00 13.93 139.25
CA LYS A 26 -18.59 13.79 138.90
C LYS A 26 -18.36 12.62 137.94
N ASP A 27 -18.99 11.49 138.20
CA ASP A 27 -18.88 10.30 137.34
C ASP A 27 -19.52 10.54 135.97
N PHE A 28 -20.69 11.19 135.92
CA PHE A 28 -21.31 11.60 134.67
C PHE A 28 -20.41 12.55 133.87
N MET A 29 -19.86 13.58 134.51
CA MET A 29 -18.96 14.54 133.85
C MET A 29 -17.67 13.90 133.35
N LYS A 30 -17.19 12.83 133.99
CA LYS A 30 -16.05 12.05 133.50
C LYS A 30 -16.35 11.38 132.15
N HIS A 31 -17.51 10.72 132.02
CA HIS A 31 -17.94 10.11 130.75
C HIS A 31 -18.17 11.17 129.67
N VAL A 32 -18.76 12.32 130.03
CA VAL A 32 -18.91 13.45 129.09
C VAL A 32 -17.56 13.92 128.54
N VAL A 33 -16.54 14.01 129.38
CA VAL A 33 -15.18 14.37 128.92
C VAL A 33 -14.60 13.32 127.98
N GLU A 34 -14.73 12.03 128.33
CA GLU A 34 -14.26 10.91 127.49
C GLU A 34 -14.97 10.90 126.11
N ASP A 35 -16.27 11.13 126.09
CA ASP A 35 -17.05 11.28 124.85
C ASP A 35 -16.56 12.47 124.03
N TYR A 36 -16.32 13.63 124.66
CA TYR A 36 -15.80 14.82 123.97
C TYR A 36 -14.40 14.60 123.38
N GLU A 37 -13.51 13.91 124.09
CA GLU A 37 -12.18 13.56 123.59
C GLU A 37 -12.30 12.56 122.42
N ALA A 38 -13.18 11.57 122.51
CA ALA A 38 -13.45 10.63 121.42
C ALA A 38 -14.07 11.33 120.18
N TYR A 39 -14.94 12.32 120.38
CA TYR A 39 -15.47 13.14 119.28
C TYR A 39 -14.39 13.96 118.60
N GLN A 40 -13.44 14.54 119.34
CA GLN A 40 -12.33 15.29 118.76
C GLN A 40 -11.42 14.40 117.89
N VAL A 41 -11.15 13.17 118.34
CA VAL A 41 -10.40 12.19 117.53
C VAL A 41 -11.15 11.87 116.24
N LYS A 42 -12.45 11.55 116.33
CA LYS A 42 -13.29 11.29 115.14
C LYS A 42 -13.38 12.50 114.21
N GLU A 43 -13.44 13.72 114.74
CA GLU A 43 -13.44 14.95 113.96
C GLU A 43 -12.13 15.10 113.16
N SER A 44 -10.98 14.75 113.77
CA SER A 44 -9.71 14.72 113.05
C SER A 44 -9.64 13.64 111.97
N GLU A 45 -10.19 12.45 112.22
CA GLU A 45 -10.28 11.37 111.22
C GLU A 45 -11.19 11.76 110.05
N ILE A 46 -12.32 12.44 110.32
CA ILE A 46 -13.22 12.95 109.28
C ILE A 46 -12.49 13.88 108.32
N VAL A 47 -11.62 14.76 108.82
CA VAL A 47 -10.84 15.67 107.97
C VAL A 47 -9.88 14.90 107.06
N VAL A 48 -9.21 13.87 107.58
CA VAL A 48 -8.33 13.00 106.78
C VAL A 48 -9.13 12.28 105.69
N TYR A 49 -10.29 11.71 106.03
CA TYR A 49 -11.15 11.04 105.06
C TYR A 49 -11.71 11.98 104.00
N GLN A 50 -12.03 13.23 104.36
CA GLN A 50 -12.44 14.25 103.39
C GLN A 50 -11.33 14.52 102.38
N HIS A 51 -10.09 14.69 102.85
CA HIS A 51 -8.94 14.91 101.97
C HIS A 51 -8.68 13.71 101.05
N GLU A 52 -8.69 12.48 101.57
CA GLU A 52 -8.53 11.27 100.74
C GLU A 52 -9.64 11.12 99.69
N LEU A 53 -10.86 11.56 100.02
CA LEU A 53 -12.00 11.50 99.13
C LEU A 53 -11.85 12.53 98.01
N GLU A 54 -11.41 13.75 98.32
CA GLU A 54 -11.08 14.79 97.33
C GLU A 54 -9.96 14.34 96.39
N GLU A 55 -8.88 13.74 96.91
CA GLU A 55 -7.79 13.20 96.07
C GLU A 55 -8.29 12.10 95.13
N LYS A 56 -9.12 11.18 95.64
CA LYS A 56 -9.70 10.11 94.83
C LYS A 56 -10.67 10.65 93.78
N GLN A 57 -11.44 11.68 94.09
CA GLN A 57 -12.30 12.36 93.11
C GLN A 57 -11.48 13.00 91.99
N GLY A 58 -10.41 13.72 92.32
CA GLY A 58 -9.51 14.29 91.32
C GLY A 58 -8.90 13.23 90.39
N LEU A 59 -8.48 12.09 90.94
CA LEU A 59 -7.98 10.97 90.13
C LEU A 59 -9.04 10.34 89.23
N ILE A 60 -10.30 10.31 89.66
CA ILE A 60 -11.42 9.82 88.83
C ILE A 60 -11.63 10.78 87.66
N GLU A 61 -11.69 12.09 87.90
CA GLU A 61 -11.87 13.10 86.86
C GLU A 61 -10.74 13.06 85.81
N GLU A 62 -9.49 12.91 86.24
CA GLU A 62 -8.34 12.78 85.33
C GLU A 62 -8.45 11.51 84.45
N ARG A 63 -8.86 10.39 85.07
CA ARG A 63 -9.04 9.13 84.35
C ARG A 63 -10.20 9.19 83.37
N GLU A 64 -11.31 9.84 83.73
CA GLU A 64 -12.45 10.06 82.83
C GLU A 64 -12.03 10.91 81.63
N GLY A 65 -11.24 11.96 81.84
CA GLY A 65 -10.66 12.75 80.76
C GLY A 65 -9.77 11.92 79.82
N THR A 66 -8.92 11.07 80.40
CA THR A 66 -8.05 10.17 79.62
C THR A 66 -8.85 9.14 78.82
N ILE A 67 -9.89 8.55 79.41
CA ILE A 67 -10.79 7.61 78.73
C ILE A 67 -11.47 8.29 77.54
N HIS A 68 -11.93 9.53 77.71
CA HIS A 68 -12.57 10.28 76.63
C HIS A 68 -11.62 10.49 75.44
N GLN A 69 -10.39 10.96 75.71
CA GLN A 69 -9.36 11.16 74.67
C GLN A 69 -8.99 9.85 73.95
N LEU A 70 -8.90 8.75 74.69
CA LEU A 70 -8.60 7.44 74.11
C LEU A 70 -9.74 6.95 73.21
N ASN A 71 -11.00 7.18 73.60
CA ASN A 71 -12.15 6.81 72.78
C ASN A 71 -12.21 7.63 71.47
N GLU A 72 -11.99 8.94 71.54
CA GLU A 72 -11.93 9.78 70.33
C GLU A 72 -10.84 9.31 69.37
N LYS A 73 -9.65 9.01 69.90
CA LYS A 73 -8.54 8.50 69.09
C LYS A 73 -8.83 7.12 68.50
N TYR A 74 -9.52 6.26 69.26
CA TYR A 74 -9.93 4.95 68.79
C TYR A 74 -10.91 5.05 67.60
N GLU A 75 -11.91 5.94 67.69
CA GLU A 75 -12.85 6.19 66.60
C GLU A 75 -12.16 6.74 65.35
N GLN A 76 -11.20 7.66 65.50
CA GLN A 76 -10.41 8.17 64.39
C GLN A 76 -9.61 7.07 63.70
N LEU A 77 -8.90 6.23 64.47
CA LEU A 77 -8.11 5.12 63.94
C LEU A 77 -9.00 4.07 63.25
N MET A 78 -10.20 3.82 63.76
CA MET A 78 -11.16 2.93 63.10
C MET A 78 -11.57 3.47 61.73
N GLY A 79 -11.88 4.77 61.63
CA GLY A 79 -12.21 5.41 60.34
C GLY A 79 -11.03 5.41 59.36
N GLU A 80 -9.79 5.64 59.82
CA GLU A 80 -8.59 5.53 58.99
C GLU A 80 -8.37 4.10 58.48
N ASN A 81 -8.60 3.09 59.33
CA ASN A 81 -8.47 1.68 58.95
C ASN A 81 -9.49 1.30 57.86
N GLU A 82 -10.72 1.77 57.95
CA GLU A 82 -11.75 1.56 56.91
C GLU A 82 -11.33 2.18 55.57
N ARG A 83 -10.82 3.42 55.60
CA ARG A 83 -10.29 4.08 54.39
C ARG A 83 -9.12 3.33 53.77
N LEU A 84 -8.21 2.79 54.59
CA LEU A 84 -7.10 1.99 54.09
C LEU A 84 -7.58 0.69 53.42
N LYS A 85 -8.61 0.04 53.97
CA LYS A 85 -9.22 -1.14 53.33
C LYS A 85 -9.92 -0.82 52.02
N GLU A 86 -10.51 0.37 51.89
CA GLU A 86 -11.05 0.86 50.61
C GLU A 86 -9.93 1.08 49.59
N PHE A 87 -8.88 1.78 50.00
CA PHE A 87 -7.73 2.03 49.15
C PHE A 87 -7.01 0.75 48.70
N GLU A 88 -6.86 -0.25 49.57
CA GLU A 88 -6.33 -1.56 49.21
C GLU A 88 -7.19 -2.28 48.15
N ARG A 89 -8.52 -2.14 48.23
CA ARG A 89 -9.42 -2.69 47.20
C ARG A 89 -9.25 -1.97 45.87
N GLU A 90 -9.16 -0.64 45.88
CA GLU A 90 -8.90 0.14 44.67
C GLU A 90 -7.57 -0.23 44.00
N ILE A 91 -6.51 -0.43 44.78
CA ILE A 91 -5.21 -0.91 44.25
C ILE A 91 -5.37 -2.26 43.56
N GLN A 92 -6.05 -3.22 44.19
CA GLN A 92 -6.28 -4.54 43.59
C GLN A 92 -7.09 -4.47 42.29
N GLU A 93 -8.06 -3.55 42.21
CA GLU A 93 -8.84 -3.32 40.98
C GLU A 93 -7.98 -2.69 39.88
N LEU A 94 -7.13 -1.72 40.23
CA LEU A 94 -6.18 -1.11 39.30
C LEU A 94 -5.15 -2.11 38.76
N GLU A 95 -4.66 -3.02 39.59
CA GLU A 95 -3.76 -4.09 39.17
C GLU A 95 -4.42 -5.03 38.17
N LYS A 96 -5.68 -5.44 38.41
CA LYS A 96 -6.47 -6.24 37.47
C LYS A 96 -6.68 -5.50 36.14
N MET A 97 -7.01 -4.21 36.19
CA MET A 97 -7.17 -3.40 34.99
C MET A 97 -5.86 -3.28 34.20
N LYS A 98 -4.74 -3.11 34.88
CA LYS A 98 -3.41 -3.08 34.25
C LYS A 98 -3.08 -4.40 33.55
N GLU A 99 -3.38 -5.54 34.19
CA GLU A 99 -3.17 -6.86 33.60
C GLU A 99 -4.03 -7.04 32.33
N LEU A 100 -5.31 -6.70 32.40
CA LEU A 100 -6.21 -6.75 31.23
C LEU A 100 -5.76 -5.82 30.10
N ALA A 101 -5.30 -4.62 30.43
CA ALA A 101 -4.75 -3.68 29.46
C ALA A 101 -3.49 -4.24 28.79
N GLN A 102 -2.61 -4.89 29.54
CA GLN A 102 -1.40 -5.53 29.00
C GLN A 102 -1.76 -6.68 28.06
N ILE A 103 -2.65 -7.59 28.48
CA ILE A 103 -3.13 -8.69 27.63
C ILE A 103 -3.73 -8.17 26.33
N THR A 104 -4.52 -7.09 26.42
CA THR A 104 -5.15 -6.47 25.24
C THR A 104 -4.09 -5.83 24.33
N ALA A 105 -3.09 -5.14 24.90
CA ALA A 105 -2.00 -4.57 24.13
C ALA A 105 -1.18 -5.64 23.39
N ASP A 106 -0.87 -6.74 24.08
CA ASP A 106 -0.13 -7.87 23.50
C ASP A 106 -0.92 -8.55 22.37
N ALA A 107 -2.24 -8.72 22.55
CA ALA A 107 -3.13 -9.27 21.53
C ALA A 107 -3.21 -8.38 20.28
N VAL A 108 -3.40 -7.07 20.46
CA VAL A 108 -3.41 -6.10 19.36
C VAL A 108 -2.06 -6.07 18.64
N GLN A 109 -0.95 -6.14 19.37
CA GLN A 109 0.38 -6.18 18.77
C GLN A 109 0.60 -7.46 17.96
N ALA A 110 0.13 -8.61 18.45
CA ALA A 110 0.21 -9.88 17.73
C ALA A 110 -0.64 -9.85 16.45
N GLU A 111 -1.87 -9.34 16.52
CA GLU A 111 -2.75 -9.19 15.36
C GLU A 111 -2.17 -8.24 14.31
N ALA A 112 -1.64 -7.09 14.75
CA ALA A 112 -0.98 -6.14 13.86
C ALA A 112 0.22 -6.74 13.12
N LYS A 113 1.06 -7.52 13.81
CA LYS A 113 2.18 -8.24 13.18
C LYS A 113 1.71 -9.23 12.11
N LEU A 114 0.66 -10.00 12.42
CA LEU A 114 0.09 -10.98 11.49
C LEU A 114 -0.49 -10.29 10.24
N LEU A 115 -1.20 -9.18 10.40
CA LEU A 115 -1.71 -8.38 9.29
C LEU A 115 -0.58 -7.78 8.43
N MET A 116 0.49 -7.30 9.05
CA MET A 116 1.67 -6.81 8.32
C MET A 116 2.34 -7.92 7.51
N GLU A 117 2.55 -9.09 8.11
CA GLU A 117 3.15 -10.24 7.41
C GLU A 117 2.27 -10.70 6.24
N GLN A 118 0.96 -10.75 6.41
CA GLN A 118 0.02 -11.06 5.33
C GLN A 118 0.06 -10.02 4.21
N ALA A 119 0.14 -8.73 4.56
CA ALA A 119 0.24 -7.65 3.59
C ALA A 119 1.56 -7.71 2.80
N GLU A 120 2.67 -7.99 3.47
CA GLU A 120 3.99 -8.18 2.84
C GLU A 120 3.99 -9.37 1.89
N GLN A 121 3.47 -10.53 2.34
CA GLN A 121 3.35 -11.71 1.49
C GLN A 121 2.47 -11.46 0.26
N LYS A 122 1.32 -10.77 0.44
CA LYS A 122 0.43 -10.43 -0.66
C LYS A 122 1.08 -9.45 -1.64
N SER A 123 1.79 -8.45 -1.13
CA SER A 123 2.54 -7.49 -1.94
C SER A 123 3.62 -8.20 -2.76
N ALA A 124 4.40 -9.09 -2.13
CA ALA A 124 5.45 -9.85 -2.82
C ALA A 124 4.86 -10.74 -3.93
N ARG A 125 3.74 -11.43 -3.67
CA ARG A 125 3.04 -12.24 -4.69
C ARG A 125 2.55 -11.40 -5.85
N LEU A 126 1.87 -10.28 -5.58
CA LEU A 126 1.38 -9.39 -6.64
C LEU A 126 2.52 -8.83 -7.48
N LEU A 127 3.65 -8.49 -6.86
CA LEU A 127 4.82 -7.99 -7.55
C LEU A 127 5.44 -9.08 -8.45
N GLN A 128 5.56 -10.31 -7.95
CA GLN A 128 6.03 -11.45 -8.73
C GLN A 128 5.09 -11.79 -9.90
N GLU A 129 3.77 -11.74 -9.69
CA GLU A 129 2.77 -11.94 -10.74
C GLU A 129 2.84 -10.82 -11.81
N ALA A 130 3.00 -9.57 -11.39
CA ALA A 130 3.17 -8.43 -12.28
C ALA A 130 4.47 -8.53 -13.10
N GLU A 131 5.57 -8.98 -12.50
CA GLU A 131 6.83 -9.21 -13.19
C GLU A 131 6.72 -10.37 -14.19
N SER A 132 6.10 -11.48 -13.80
CA SER A 132 5.87 -12.65 -14.66
C SER A 132 4.99 -12.29 -15.87
N THR A 133 3.88 -11.58 -15.64
CA THR A 133 3.00 -11.13 -16.73
C THR A 133 3.69 -10.16 -17.68
N LYS A 134 4.49 -9.21 -17.15
CA LYS A 134 5.31 -8.32 -17.97
C LYS A 134 6.34 -9.10 -18.79
N MET A 135 7.01 -10.09 -18.19
CA MET A 135 8.00 -10.91 -18.89
C MET A 135 7.37 -11.74 -20.01
N ASN A 136 6.21 -12.37 -19.75
CA ASN A 136 5.46 -13.10 -20.76
C ASN A 136 5.01 -12.19 -21.92
N HIS A 137 4.55 -10.97 -21.60
CA HIS A 137 4.18 -10.01 -22.63
C HIS A 137 5.38 -9.60 -23.49
N LEU A 138 6.54 -9.31 -22.87
CA LEU A 138 7.76 -8.98 -23.61
C LEU A 138 8.24 -10.15 -24.49
N LEU A 139 8.14 -11.38 -23.99
CA LEU A 139 8.50 -12.58 -24.76
C LEU A 139 7.58 -12.73 -25.99
N ASN A 140 6.27 -12.56 -25.83
CA ASN A 140 5.33 -12.62 -26.95
C ASN A 140 5.63 -11.55 -28.00
N VAL A 141 5.89 -10.31 -27.57
CA VAL A 141 6.27 -9.21 -28.48
C VAL A 141 7.57 -9.53 -29.21
N GLN A 142 8.56 -10.15 -28.55
CA GLN A 142 9.80 -10.57 -29.20
C GLN A 142 9.57 -11.65 -30.26
N ILE A 143 8.68 -12.60 -30.00
CA ILE A 143 8.30 -13.64 -30.96
C ILE A 143 7.63 -13.00 -32.19
N GLU A 144 6.61 -12.17 -31.97
CA GLU A 144 5.89 -11.47 -33.06
C GLU A 144 6.85 -10.60 -33.90
N LEU A 145 7.79 -9.90 -33.25
CA LEU A 145 8.79 -9.09 -33.95
C LEU A 145 9.76 -9.96 -34.77
N GLY A 146 10.13 -11.14 -34.26
CA GLY A 146 10.94 -12.11 -35.00
C GLY A 146 10.22 -12.67 -36.24
N GLU A 147 8.92 -12.97 -36.12
CA GLU A 147 8.09 -13.41 -37.24
C GLU A 147 7.98 -12.31 -38.32
N LEU A 148 7.70 -11.06 -37.91
CA LEU A 148 7.64 -9.92 -38.81
C LEU A 148 8.98 -9.66 -39.52
N MET A 149 10.10 -9.79 -38.82
CA MET A 149 11.43 -9.66 -39.43
C MET A 149 11.68 -10.75 -40.48
N SER A 150 11.33 -12.00 -40.19
CA SER A 150 11.44 -13.11 -41.13
C SER A 150 10.58 -12.89 -42.38
N GLU A 151 9.35 -12.41 -42.21
CA GLU A 151 8.46 -12.05 -43.32
C GLU A 151 9.04 -10.89 -44.15
N GLN A 152 9.62 -9.88 -43.51
CA GLN A 152 10.31 -8.78 -44.19
C GLN A 152 11.51 -9.26 -45.01
N GLU A 153 12.34 -10.15 -44.47
CA GLU A 153 13.46 -10.75 -45.20
C GLU A 153 12.99 -11.58 -46.40
N HIS A 154 11.90 -12.33 -46.24
CA HIS A 154 11.29 -13.09 -47.33
C HIS A 154 10.78 -12.17 -48.44
N LEU A 155 10.05 -11.11 -48.10
CA LEU A 155 9.57 -10.09 -49.05
C LEU A 155 10.72 -9.39 -49.76
N ASN A 156 11.78 -9.02 -49.03
CA ASN A 156 12.99 -8.43 -49.63
C ASN A 156 13.62 -9.37 -50.67
N THR A 157 13.68 -10.67 -50.38
CA THR A 157 14.17 -11.68 -51.32
C THR A 157 13.27 -11.78 -52.55
N GLN A 158 11.95 -11.79 -52.38
CA GLN A 158 11.01 -11.77 -53.51
C GLN A 158 11.17 -10.51 -54.37
N ILE A 159 11.34 -9.33 -53.76
CA ILE A 159 11.57 -8.07 -54.46
C ILE A 159 12.89 -8.13 -55.25
N ALA A 160 13.97 -8.64 -54.66
CA ALA A 160 15.25 -8.79 -55.34
C ALA A 160 15.14 -9.70 -56.57
N ASN A 161 14.46 -10.84 -56.43
CA ASN A 161 14.20 -11.76 -57.54
C ASN A 161 13.38 -11.09 -58.66
N LYS A 162 12.31 -10.37 -58.30
CA LYS A 162 11.48 -9.63 -59.28
C LYS A 162 12.24 -8.52 -59.99
N LYS A 163 13.13 -7.81 -59.28
CA LYS A 163 14.02 -6.81 -59.89
C LYS A 163 14.96 -7.44 -60.91
N MET A 164 15.50 -8.62 -60.61
CA MET A 164 16.36 -9.35 -61.54
C MET A 164 15.58 -9.76 -62.80
N GLU A 165 14.38 -10.33 -62.64
CA GLU A 165 13.50 -10.71 -63.77
C GLU A 165 13.14 -9.50 -64.64
N TYR A 166 12.84 -8.36 -64.03
CA TYR A 166 12.61 -7.11 -64.77
C TYR A 166 13.83 -6.66 -65.57
N PHE A 167 15.02 -6.74 -64.97
CA PHE A 167 16.27 -6.38 -65.65
C PHE A 167 16.56 -7.31 -66.84
N GLU A 168 16.33 -8.62 -66.69
CA GLU A 168 16.46 -9.58 -67.80
C GLU A 168 15.49 -9.28 -68.94
N LEU A 169 14.24 -8.94 -68.63
CA LEU A 169 13.24 -8.55 -69.63
C LEU A 169 13.61 -7.23 -70.32
N GLU A 170 14.16 -6.26 -69.60
CA GLU A 170 14.64 -4.99 -70.15
C GLU A 170 15.77 -5.24 -71.16
N LEU A 171 16.74 -6.09 -70.80
CA LEU A 171 17.83 -6.48 -71.69
C LEU A 171 17.31 -7.20 -72.95
N GLN A 172 16.36 -8.12 -72.81
CA GLN A 172 15.73 -8.78 -73.96
C GLN A 172 14.97 -7.80 -74.87
N CYS A 173 14.30 -6.79 -74.31
CA CYS A 173 13.64 -5.75 -75.10
C CYS A 173 14.66 -4.93 -75.89
N GLU A 174 15.78 -4.54 -75.27
CA GLU A 174 16.87 -3.83 -75.96
C GLU A 174 17.46 -4.67 -77.10
N ASP A 175 17.74 -5.95 -76.87
CA ASP A 175 18.24 -6.88 -77.89
C ASP A 175 17.24 -7.04 -79.05
N MET A 176 15.94 -7.13 -78.75
CA MET A 176 14.89 -7.18 -79.76
C MET A 176 14.82 -5.90 -80.59
N LEU A 177 14.95 -4.73 -79.96
CA LEU A 177 14.97 -3.44 -80.66
C LEU A 177 16.20 -3.32 -81.57
N ALA A 178 17.38 -3.73 -81.10
CA ALA A 178 18.60 -3.77 -81.90
C ALA A 178 18.47 -4.73 -83.10
N ASN A 179 17.91 -5.93 -82.89
CA ASN A 179 17.64 -6.88 -83.95
C ASN A 179 16.62 -6.33 -84.97
N LYS A 180 15.55 -5.69 -84.50
CA LYS A 180 14.56 -5.03 -85.37
C LYS A 180 15.23 -3.97 -86.24
N GLU A 181 16.12 -3.16 -85.68
CA GLU A 181 16.86 -2.14 -86.42
C GLU A 181 17.80 -2.76 -87.47
N ARG A 182 18.50 -3.85 -87.11
CA ARG A 182 19.36 -4.60 -88.05
C ARG A 182 18.55 -5.15 -89.23
N VAL A 183 17.44 -5.84 -88.96
CA VAL A 183 16.57 -6.40 -90.01
C VAL A 183 15.98 -5.30 -90.90
N ALA A 184 15.61 -4.14 -90.32
CA ALA A 184 15.14 -3.01 -91.11
C ALA A 184 16.23 -2.47 -92.07
N LYS A 185 17.49 -2.38 -91.62
CA LYS A 185 18.63 -2.01 -92.46
C LYS A 185 18.87 -3.03 -93.58
N GLU A 186 18.87 -4.33 -93.25
CA GLU A 186 19.01 -5.42 -94.23
C GLU A 186 17.90 -5.39 -95.29
N ALA A 187 16.64 -5.23 -94.87
CA ALA A 187 15.49 -5.12 -95.77
C ALA A 187 15.59 -3.88 -96.67
N GLN A 188 16.13 -2.76 -96.16
CA GLN A 188 16.38 -1.56 -96.95
C GLN A 188 17.46 -1.78 -98.01
N VAL A 189 18.54 -2.49 -97.68
CA VAL A 189 19.59 -2.89 -98.63
C VAL A 189 19.00 -3.80 -99.73
N LEU A 190 18.30 -4.86 -99.35
CA LEU A 190 17.62 -5.77 -100.29
C LEU A 190 16.64 -5.02 -101.21
N LYS A 191 15.89 -4.05 -100.67
CA LYS A 191 15.01 -3.20 -101.48
C LYS A 191 15.79 -2.38 -102.50
N GLN A 192 16.94 -1.79 -102.11
CA GLN A 192 17.80 -1.05 -103.03
C GLN A 192 18.40 -1.96 -104.10
N GLU A 193 18.87 -3.16 -103.73
CA GLU A 193 19.37 -4.17 -104.66
C GLU A 193 18.29 -4.59 -105.66
N PHE A 194 17.07 -4.86 -105.19
CA PHE A 194 15.94 -5.20 -106.06
C PHE A 194 15.59 -4.07 -107.03
N LEU A 195 15.56 -2.81 -106.56
CA LEU A 195 15.33 -1.64 -107.42
C LEU A 195 16.45 -1.49 -108.46
N THR A 196 17.70 -1.77 -108.08
CA THR A 196 18.86 -1.74 -108.98
C THR A 196 18.77 -2.85 -110.03
N LEU A 197 18.43 -4.08 -109.63
CA LEU A 197 18.18 -5.21 -110.52
C LEU A 197 17.03 -4.92 -111.48
N ARG A 198 15.91 -4.39 -110.98
CA ARG A 198 14.77 -3.97 -111.81
C ARG A 198 15.21 -2.93 -112.84
N SER A 199 15.98 -1.93 -112.42
CA SER A 199 16.50 -0.90 -113.32
C SER A 199 17.45 -1.48 -114.38
N LYS A 200 18.36 -2.38 -113.99
CA LYS A 200 19.22 -3.11 -114.93
C LYS A 200 18.43 -3.98 -115.91
N LEU A 201 17.35 -4.61 -115.47
CA LEU A 201 16.47 -5.42 -116.33
C LEU A 201 15.73 -4.54 -117.34
N ILE A 202 15.15 -3.43 -116.87
CA ILE A 202 14.51 -2.42 -117.73
C ILE A 202 15.51 -1.89 -118.75
N GLN A 203 16.73 -1.56 -118.32
CA GLN A 203 17.81 -1.11 -119.21
C GLN A 203 18.13 -2.17 -120.26
N LYS A 204 18.34 -3.44 -119.89
CA LYS A 204 18.56 -4.53 -120.84
C LYS A 204 17.42 -4.72 -121.84
N TYR A 205 16.17 -4.57 -121.40
CA TYR A 205 15.02 -4.66 -122.30
C TYR A 205 14.92 -3.44 -123.23
N ALA A 206 15.30 -2.25 -122.77
CA ALA A 206 15.40 -1.06 -123.60
C ALA A 206 16.53 -1.19 -124.63
N ASP A 207 17.73 -1.59 -124.20
CA ASP A 207 18.89 -1.82 -125.06
C ASP A 207 18.60 -2.92 -126.10
N GLY A 208 17.92 -4.01 -125.70
CA GLY A 208 17.50 -5.08 -126.63
C GLY A 208 16.34 -4.67 -127.55
N LEU A 209 15.52 -3.69 -127.17
CA LEU A 209 14.52 -3.09 -128.06
C LEU A 209 15.20 -2.17 -129.07
N ASP A 210 16.22 -1.42 -128.65
CA ASP A 210 17.02 -0.56 -129.52
C ASP A 210 17.84 -1.40 -130.53
N GLU A 211 18.43 -2.53 -130.11
CA GLU A 211 19.04 -3.51 -131.03
C GLU A 211 18.02 -4.08 -132.03
N PHE A 212 16.79 -4.39 -131.60
CA PHE A 212 15.73 -4.89 -132.49
C PHE A 212 15.20 -3.81 -133.47
N ILE A 213 15.27 -2.54 -133.07
CA ILE A 213 14.92 -1.40 -133.93
C ILE A 213 16.05 -1.12 -134.93
N GLU A 214 17.32 -1.22 -134.53
CA GLU A 214 18.48 -1.12 -135.45
C GLU A 214 18.48 -2.28 -136.46
N GLU A 215 18.20 -3.51 -136.03
CA GLU A 215 18.13 -4.69 -136.91
C GLU A 215 16.97 -4.57 -137.93
N ASN A 216 15.83 -3.97 -137.54
CA ASN A 216 14.72 -3.68 -138.47
C ASN A 216 14.97 -2.48 -139.40
N GLN A 217 15.81 -1.52 -139.02
CA GLN A 217 16.18 -0.39 -139.88
C GLN A 217 17.21 -0.80 -140.96
N LEU A 218 18.07 -1.79 -140.66
CA LEU A 218 18.99 -2.40 -141.64
C LEU A 218 18.26 -3.23 -142.72
N LEU A 219 17.04 -3.72 -142.43
CA LEU A 219 16.24 -4.56 -143.33
C LEU A 219 15.33 -3.78 -144.30
N ASN A 220 15.20 -2.45 -144.18
CA ASN A 220 14.24 -1.65 -144.94
C ASN A 220 14.85 -0.41 -145.63
N GLN A 221 15.76 -0.60 -146.59
CA GLN A 221 15.99 0.38 -147.66
C GLN A 221 15.91 -0.28 -149.06
N PRO A 222 15.06 0.22 -149.99
CA PRO A 222 14.74 -0.45 -151.24
C PRO A 222 15.53 0.09 -152.45
N THR A 223 15.99 -0.80 -153.33
CA THR A 223 16.18 -0.52 -154.77
C THR A 223 15.81 -1.75 -155.61
N ASN A 224 14.73 -1.59 -156.38
CA ASN A 224 14.32 -2.18 -157.67
C ASN A 224 15.29 -3.20 -158.30
N GLU A 225 14.88 -4.35 -158.87
CA GLU A 225 13.73 -4.59 -159.75
C GLU A 225 13.52 -6.12 -159.92
N GLU A 226 12.34 -6.49 -160.43
CA GLU A 226 11.91 -7.80 -160.98
C GLU A 226 11.16 -8.85 -160.11
N GLN A 227 10.12 -9.36 -160.77
CA GLN A 227 8.97 -10.21 -160.42
C GLN A 227 9.30 -11.67 -160.00
N PRO A 228 8.30 -12.58 -159.80
CA PRO A 228 7.02 -12.50 -159.07
C PRO A 228 6.86 -13.70 -158.09
N ASN A 229 5.71 -13.73 -157.39
CA ASN A 229 4.93 -14.90 -156.95
C ASN A 229 4.68 -15.06 -155.45
N ASN A 230 3.37 -15.15 -155.19
CA ASN A 230 2.70 -16.06 -154.26
C ASN A 230 3.06 -15.97 -152.76
N VAL A 231 2.05 -15.72 -151.93
CA VAL A 231 1.29 -16.78 -151.24
C VAL A 231 0.37 -16.15 -150.17
N MET A 232 -0.90 -16.55 -150.27
CA MET A 232 -1.93 -16.79 -149.26
C MET A 232 -2.02 -15.92 -147.99
N LYS A 233 -3.18 -15.27 -147.91
CA LYS A 233 -3.88 -14.89 -146.68
C LYS A 233 -4.33 -16.13 -145.92
N LEU A 234 -4.00 -16.25 -144.63
CA LEU A 234 -4.85 -16.93 -143.65
C LEU A 234 -4.84 -16.18 -142.31
N THR A 235 -6.05 -15.88 -141.87
CA THR A 235 -6.43 -15.10 -140.70
C THR A 235 -6.30 -15.88 -139.39
N SER A 236 -5.86 -15.16 -138.37
CA SER A 236 -5.67 -15.58 -136.98
C SER A 236 -6.93 -16.14 -136.31
N LYS A 237 -6.80 -17.33 -135.71
CA LYS A 237 -7.71 -17.85 -134.69
C LYS A 237 -7.29 -17.31 -133.32
N ARG A 238 -8.24 -16.64 -132.66
CA ARG A 238 -8.26 -16.39 -131.21
C ARG A 238 -8.70 -17.69 -130.53
N ILE A 239 -7.92 -18.17 -129.58
CA ILE A 239 -8.33 -19.22 -128.64
C ILE A 239 -8.34 -18.55 -127.27
N GLY A 240 -9.46 -18.70 -126.56
CA GLY A 240 -9.65 -18.26 -125.18
C GLY A 240 -9.13 -19.26 -124.17
#